data_AF-A0A6B0XQ31-F1
#
_entry.id   AF-A0A6B0XQ31-F1
#
_cell.length_a   1.000
_cell.length_b   1.000
_cell.length_c   1.000
_cell.angle_alpha   90.00
_cell.angle_beta   90.00
_cell.angle_gamma   90.00
#
_symmetry.space_group_name_H-M   'P 1'
#
loop_
_entity.id
_entity.type
_entity.pdbx_description
1 polymer ?
#
loop_
_entity_poly.entity_id
_entity_poly.type
_entity_poly.pdbx_seq_one_letter_code
_entity_poly.pdbx_strand_id
1 'polypeptide(L)' 'MRVPAHVGVRVRRSGLASLSAANFEKVGDYWLSPNWETARIRLEVTVVAGLGSVTVEHG' A
#
# COMPACT_ATOMS: atom_id res chain seq x y z
N MET A 1 -7.38 -1.49 5.90
CA MET A 1 -7.78 -2.28 4.70
C MET A 1 -7.00 -3.58 4.71
N ARG A 2 -7.65 -4.72 4.50
CA ARG A 2 -6.99 -6.03 4.43
C ARG A 2 -6.93 -6.53 3.00
N VAL A 3 -5.76 -6.99 2.56
CA VAL A 3 -5.55 -7.51 1.21
C VAL A 3 -4.97 -8.92 1.30
N PRO A 4 -5.49 -9.90 0.51
CA PRO A 4 -4.95 -11.26 0.50
C PRO A 4 -3.48 -11.34 0.09
N ALA A 5 -2.73 -12.26 0.69
CA ALA A 5 -1.29 -12.45 0.50
C ALA A 5 -0.86 -12.72 -0.95
N HIS A 6 -1.75 -13.25 -1.80
CA HIS A 6 -1.45 -13.53 -3.20
C HIS A 6 -1.62 -12.32 -4.14
N VAL A 7 -2.19 -11.22 -3.66
CA VAL A 7 -2.35 -9.97 -4.40
C VAL A 7 -1.16 -9.08 -4.11
N GLY A 8 -0.52 -8.55 -5.15
CA GLY A 8 0.50 -7.51 -5.03
C GLY A 8 -0.16 -6.17 -4.83
N VAL A 9 0.32 -5.35 -3.90
CA VAL A 9 -0.27 -4.06 -3.55
C VAL A 9 0.74 -2.95 -3.74
N ARG A 10 0.34 -1.91 -4.46
CA ARG A 10 1.06 -0.64 -4.58
C ARG A 10 0.21 0.48 -4.00
N VAL A 11 0.73 1.14 -2.98
CA VAL A 11 0.06 2.28 -2.34
C VAL A 11 0.81 3.55 -2.68
N ARG A 12 0.08 4.60 -3.05
CA ARG A 12 0.57 5.98 -3.14
C ARG A 12 -0.28 6.84 -2.23
N ARG A 13 0.31 7.81 -1.54
CA ARG A 13 -0.46 8.86 -0.86
C ARG A 13 -0.47 10.15 -1.66
N SER A 14 -1.57 10.88 -1.58
CA SER A 14 -1.71 12.27 -1.99
C SER A 14 -2.32 13.05 -0.82
N GLY A 15 -1.64 14.11 -0.38
CA GLY A 15 -2.02 14.90 0.81
C GLY A 15 -1.14 14.65 2.04
N LEU A 16 -1.56 15.18 3.20
CA LEU A 16 -0.78 15.18 4.45
C LEU A 16 -1.05 13.97 5.36
N ALA A 17 -1.88 13.01 4.94
CA ALA A 17 -2.21 11.85 5.76
C ALA A 17 -1.00 10.94 6.05
N SER A 18 -0.97 10.38 7.25
CA SER A 18 0.03 9.40 7.66
C SER A 18 -0.36 8.00 7.16
N LEU A 19 0.56 7.33 6.46
CA LEU A 19 0.37 5.96 5.98
C LEU A 19 1.17 5.00 6.86
N SER A 20 0.50 4.00 7.42
CA SER A 20 1.14 2.86 8.08
C SER A 20 0.92 1.61 7.24
N ALA A 21 1.99 1.08 6.65
CA ALA A 21 1.97 -0.09 5.79
C ALA A 21 3.08 -1.04 6.25
N ALA A 22 2.75 -1.90 7.22
CA ALA A 22 3.71 -2.84 7.79
C ALA A 22 4.14 -3.88 6.74
N ASN A 23 5.44 -4.16 6.67
CA ASN A 23 6.05 -5.07 5.69
C ASN A 23 5.98 -4.61 4.23
N PHE A 24 5.64 -3.33 3.97
CA PHE A 24 5.75 -2.76 2.64
C PHE A 24 7.12 -2.10 2.49
N GLU A 25 7.74 -2.29 1.32
CA GLU A 25 8.94 -1.59 0.93
C GLU A 25 8.58 -0.22 0.36
N LYS A 26 9.27 0.84 0.80
CA LYS A 26 9.07 2.18 0.23
C LYS A 26 10.02 2.38 -0.96
N VAL A 27 9.46 2.57 -2.14
CA VAL A 27 10.19 2.84 -3.39
C VAL A 27 9.70 4.15 -3.99
N GLY A 28 10.50 5.22 -3.84
CA GLY A 28 10.12 6.58 -4.25
C GLY A 28 8.87 7.07 -3.50
N ASP A 29 7.82 7.40 -4.25
CA ASP A 29 6.52 7.85 -3.73
C ASP A 29 5.53 6.72 -3.42
N TYR A 30 5.97 5.47 -3.59
CA TYR A 30 5.13 4.29 -3.45
C TYR A 30 5.57 3.40 -2.29
N TRP A 31 4.60 2.67 -1.76
CA TRP A 31 4.81 1.55 -0.85
C TRP A 31 4.35 0.28 -1.55
N LEU A 32 5.22 -0.71 -1.64
CA LEU A 32 5.00 -1.96 -2.37
C LEU A 32 4.94 -3.13 -1.40
N SER A 33 3.98 -4.04 -1.60
CA SER A 33 3.97 -5.31 -0.87
C SER A 33 5.14 -6.21 -1.31
N PRO A 34 5.60 -7.14 -0.45
CA PRO A 34 6.77 -7.98 -0.75
C PRO A 34 6.65 -8.81 -2.04
N ASN A 35 5.42 -9.13 -2.43
CA ASN A 35 5.10 -9.93 -3.61
C ASN A 35 4.76 -9.08 -4.85
N TRP A 36 4.93 -7.75 -4.85
CA TRP A 36 4.45 -6.87 -5.91
C TRP A 36 4.91 -7.31 -7.32
N GLU A 37 6.19 -7.64 -7.48
CA GLU A 37 6.77 -8.06 -8.75
C GLU A 37 6.25 -9.44 -9.21
N THR A 38 6.09 -10.37 -8.28
CA THR A 38 5.75 -11.77 -8.55
C THR A 38 4.25 -12.06 -8.55
N ALA A 39 3.43 -11.16 -8.01
CA ALA A 39 1.99 -11.35 -7.90
C ALA A 39 1.31 -11.35 -9.26
N ARG A 40 0.45 -12.36 -9.47
CA ARG A 40 -0.39 -12.47 -10.68
C ARG A 40 -1.46 -11.38 -10.75
N ILE A 41 -2.01 -11.01 -9.59
CA ILE A 41 -3.03 -9.98 -9.46
C ILE A 41 -2.40 -8.82 -8.72
N ARG A 42 -2.58 -7.61 -9.24
CA ARG A 42 -2.01 -6.37 -8.66
C ARG A 42 -3.12 -5.38 -8.36
N LEU A 43 -3.01 -4.73 -7.20
CA LEU A 43 -3.94 -3.73 -6.70
C LEU A 43 -3.20 -2.42 -6.47
N GLU A 44 -3.71 -1.36 -7.07
CA GLU A 44 -3.18 -0.02 -6.89
C GLU A 44 -4.13 0.81 -6.03
N VAL A 45 -3.60 1.41 -4.98
CA VAL A 45 -4.36 2.20 -4.02
C VAL A 45 -3.78 3.61 -3.96
N THR A 46 -4.59 4.60 -4.30
CA THR A 46 -4.24 6.00 -4.06
C THR A 46 -5.01 6.50 -2.85
N VAL A 47 -4.30 6.80 -1.77
CA VAL A 47 -4.90 7.37 -0.56
C VAL A 47 -4.91 8.88 -0.71
N VAL A 48 -6.10 9.46 -0.87
CA VAL A 48 -6.31 10.92 -0.88
C VAL A 48 -6.97 11.31 0.43
N ALA A 49 -6.21 11.90 1.36
CA ALA A 49 -6.73 12.33 2.64
C ALA A 49 -6.04 13.61 3.12
N GLY A 50 -6.84 14.58 3.58
CA GLY A 50 -6.37 15.87 4.09
C GLY A 50 -5.69 15.74 5.46
N LEU A 51 -6.32 15.04 6.41
CA LEU A 51 -5.79 14.70 7.73
C LEU A 51 -6.35 13.33 8.15
N GLY A 52 -5.52 12.47 8.73
CA GLY A 52 -5.93 11.13 9.20
C GLY A 52 -4.83 10.07 9.08
N SER A 53 -5.14 8.85 9.49
CA SER A 53 -4.27 7.67 9.36
C SER A 53 -4.95 6.56 8.57
N VAL A 54 -4.20 5.93 7.67
CA VAL A 54 -4.63 4.73 6.95
C VAL A 54 -3.66 3.60 7.24
N THR A 55 -4.22 2.47 7.67
CA THR A 55 -3.47 1.24 7.89
C THR A 55 -3.79 0.21 6.80
N VAL A 56 -2.75 -0.30 6.16
CA VAL A 56 -2.83 -1.37 5.16
C VAL A 56 -2.14 -2.61 5.71
N GLU A 57 -2.86 -3.73 5.71
CA GLU A 57 -2.39 -5.03 6.18
C GLU A 57 -2.41 -6.04 5.02
N HIS A 58 -1.30 -6.74 4.84
CA HIS A 58 -1.14 -7.83 3.87
C HIS A 58 -1.04 -9.15 4.65
N GLY A 59 -1.96 -10.09 4.40
CA GLY A 59 -2.09 -11.32 5.17
C GLY A 59 -2.65 -12.48 4.36
#